data_AF-A0A7C8KU87-F1
#
_entry.id   AF-A0A7C8KU87-F1
#
_cell.length_a   1.000
_cell.length_b   1.000
_cell.length_c   1.000
_cell.angle_alpha   90.00
_cell.angle_beta   90.00
_cell.angle_gamma   90.00
#
_symmetry.space_group_name_H-M   'P 1'
#
loop_
_entity.id
_entity.type
_entity.pdbx_description
1 polymer ?
#
loop_
_entity_poly.entity_id
_entity_poly.type
_entity_poly.pdbx_seq_one_letter_code
_entity_poly.pdbx_strand_id
1 'polypeptide(L)' 'MNLIRESMQMPVDNLLGMLIYAVIYMFIAGLVVSLVLRFIPNKIPYSAKSIIVFVAILISILLWWQTIIKPTV' A
#
# COMPACT_ATOMS: atom_id res chain seq x y z
N MET A 1 20.48 7.76 8.93
CA MET A 1 19.24 8.19 9.61
C MET A 1 18.73 9.55 9.14
N ASN A 2 19.57 10.55 8.82
CA ASN A 2 19.09 11.83 8.27
C ASN A 2 18.51 11.73 6.85
N LEU A 3 19.14 10.96 5.96
CA LEU A 3 18.71 10.83 4.56
C LEU A 3 17.30 10.22 4.40
N ILE A 4 16.96 9.23 5.24
CA ILE A 4 15.63 8.60 5.28
C ILE A 4 14.60 9.55 5.89
N ARG A 5 15.02 10.44 6.81
CA ARG A 5 14.14 11.40 7.47
C ARG A 5 13.82 12.58 6.56
N GLU A 6 14.83 13.16 5.90
CA GLU A 6 14.66 14.21 4.89
C GLU A 6 13.83 13.71 3.71
N SER A 7 14.04 12.46 3.26
CA SER A 7 13.26 11.89 2.16
C SER A 7 11.78 11.69 2.48
N MET A 8 11.42 11.57 3.77
CA MET A 8 10.03 11.44 4.20
C MET A 8 9.33 12.79 4.47
N GLN A 9 10.05 13.92 4.51
CA GLN A 9 9.47 15.24 4.75
C GLN A 9 8.78 15.82 3.52
N MET A 10 9.33 15.58 2.32
CA MET A 10 8.74 15.98 1.04
C MET A 10 8.74 14.78 0.09
N PRO A 11 7.80 13.84 0.28
CA PRO A 11 7.79 12.58 -0.48
C PRO A 11 7.51 12.78 -1.98
N VAL A 12 6.86 13.88 -2.38
CA VAL A 12 6.64 14.22 -3.81
C VAL A 12 7.95 14.66 -4.47
N ASP A 13 8.77 15.43 -3.76
CA ASP A 13 10.00 16.03 -4.29
C ASP A 13 11.20 15.07 -4.22
N ASN A 14 11.01 13.90 -3.61
CA ASN A 14 12.05 12.88 -3.47
C ASN A 14 11.55 11.50 -3.95
N LEU A 15 12.10 11.03 -5.07
CA LEU A 15 11.81 9.71 -5.66
C LEU A 15 11.96 8.57 -4.64
N LEU A 16 12.98 8.63 -3.78
CA LEU A 16 13.21 7.61 -2.76
C LEU A 16 12.13 7.66 -1.67
N GLY A 17 11.70 8.85 -1.26
CA GLY A 17 10.56 9.03 -0.36
C GLY A 17 9.27 8.46 -0.95
N MET A 18 8.97 8.83 -2.19
CA MET A 18 7.81 8.35 -2.94
C MET A 18 7.75 6.81 -2.98
N LEU A 19 8.86 6.15 -3.31
CA LEU A 19 8.95 4.68 -3.36
C LEU A 19 8.80 4.03 -1.98
N ILE A 20 9.41 4.60 -0.93
CA ILE A 20 9.26 4.08 0.44
C ILE A 20 7.79 4.12 0.87
N TYR A 21 7.09 5.23 0.64
CA TYR A 21 5.66 5.31 0.95
C TYR A 21 4.84 4.29 0.14
N ALA A 22 5.14 4.09 -1.15
CA ALA A 22 4.43 3.10 -1.96
C ALA A 22 4.61 1.68 -1.43
N VAL A 23 5.85 1.31 -1.08
CA VAL A 23 6.16 -0.01 -0.49
C VAL A 23 5.44 -0.22 0.83
N ILE A 24 5.40 0.79 1.71
CA ILE A 24 4.67 0.72 2.98
C ILE A 24 3.18 0.46 2.74
N TYR A 25 2.55 1.23 1.85
CA TYR A 25 1.14 1.06 1.50
C TYR A 25 0.84 -0.32 0.92
N MET A 26 1.66 -0.81 -0.01
CA MET A 26 1.50 -2.15 -0.59
C MET A 26 1.68 -3.26 0.44
N PHE A 27 2.66 -3.13 1.33
CA PHE A 27 2.94 -4.12 2.37
C PHE A 27 1.81 -4.21 3.39
N ILE A 28 1.29 -3.07 3.86
CA ILE A 28 0.15 -3.02 4.77
C ILE A 28 -1.09 -3.63 4.10
N ALA A 29 -1.39 -3.25 2.86
CA ALA A 29 -2.54 -3.80 2.14
C ALA A 29 -2.43 -5.32 1.95
N GLY A 30 -1.27 -5.82 1.54
CA GLY A 30 -1.02 -7.26 1.41
C GLY A 30 -1.20 -8.02 2.73
N LEU A 31 -0.66 -7.49 3.83
CA LEU A 31 -0.82 -8.06 5.17
C LEU A 31 -2.28 -8.12 5.61
N VAL A 32 -3.00 -6.99 5.50
CA VAL A 32 -4.40 -6.89 5.89
C VAL A 32 -5.26 -7.87 5.10
N VAL A 33 -5.11 -7.91 3.78
CA VAL A 33 -5.91 -8.78 2.91
C VAL A 33 -5.60 -10.25 3.17
N SER A 34 -4.32 -10.60 3.35
CA SER A 34 -3.91 -11.97 3.67
C SER A 34 -4.52 -12.43 5.00
N LEU A 35 -4.52 -11.56 6.02
CA LEU A 35 -5.16 -11.84 7.30
C LEU A 35 -6.68 -12.02 7.14
N VAL A 36 -7.36 -11.11 6.44
CA VAL A 36 -8.81 -11.22 6.20
C VAL A 36 -9.15 -12.51 5.47
N LEU A 37 -8.40 -12.85 4.41
CA LEU A 37 -8.60 -14.08 3.65
C LEU A 37 -8.35 -15.34 4.48
N ARG A 38 -7.51 -15.28 5.52
CA ARG A 38 -7.27 -16.40 6.44
C ARG A 38 -8.47 -16.68 7.36
N PHE A 39 -9.25 -15.64 7.70
CA PHE A 39 -10.44 -15.80 8.54
C PHE A 39 -11.67 -16.28 7.78
N ILE A 40 -11.61 -16.40 6.45
CA ILE A 40 -12.73 -16.93 5.66
C ILE A 40 -12.71 -18.46 5.74
N PRO A 41 -13.71 -19.10 6.36
CA PRO A 41 -13.73 -20.55 6.58
C PRO A 41 -13.96 -21.35 5.30
N ASN A 42 -14.55 -20.75 4.27
CA ASN A 42 -14.81 -21.42 3.01
C ASN A 42 -13.61 -21.34 2.06
N LYS A 43 -13.32 -22.43 1.35
CA LYS A 43 -12.17 -22.50 0.41
C LYS A 43 -12.50 -21.69 -0.85
N ILE A 44 -12.20 -20.39 -0.80
CA ILE A 44 -12.22 -19.54 -2.00
C ILE A 44 -11.20 -20.09 -3.01
N PRO A 45 -11.55 -20.23 -4.30
CA PRO A 45 -10.62 -20.67 -5.34
C PRO A 45 -9.41 -19.73 -5.42
N TYR A 46 -8.24 -20.28 -5.70
CA TYR A 46 -6.98 -19.52 -5.72
C TYR A 46 -7.04 -18.29 -6.65
N SER A 47 -7.67 -18.43 -7.81
CA SER A 47 -7.86 -17.33 -8.76
C SER A 47 -8.63 -16.16 -8.16
N ALA A 48 -9.70 -16.42 -7.40
CA ALA A 48 -10.47 -15.37 -6.75
C ALA A 48 -9.68 -14.71 -5.60
N LYS A 49 -8.90 -15.48 -4.82
CA LYS A 49 -7.98 -14.91 -3.81
C LYS A 49 -6.95 -13.98 -4.44
N SER A 50 -6.36 -14.40 -5.56
CA SER A 50 -5.38 -13.60 -6.31
C SER A 50 -5.99 -12.29 -6.81
N ILE A 51 -7.21 -12.34 -7.37
CA ILE A 51 -7.94 -11.14 -7.81
C ILE A 51 -8.21 -10.20 -6.64
N ILE A 52 -8.64 -10.71 -5.48
CA ILE A 52 -8.90 -9.89 -4.29
C ILE A 52 -7.62 -9.18 -3.84
N VAL A 53 -6.49 -9.89 -3.78
CA VAL A 53 -5.19 -9.30 -3.41
C VAL A 53 -4.77 -8.25 -4.45
N PHE A 54 -4.91 -8.53 -5.74
CA PHE A 54 -4.57 -7.60 -6.80
C PHE A 54 -5.41 -6.31 -6.73
N VAL A 55 -6.73 -6.43 -6.57
CA VAL A 55 -7.64 -5.28 -6.41
C VAL A 55 -7.28 -4.46 -5.18
N ALA A 56 -6.95 -5.12 -4.06
CA ALA A 56 -6.54 -4.41 -2.85
C ALA A 56 -5.21 -3.68 -3.00
N ILE A 57 -4.25 -4.23 -3.75
CA ILE A 57 -2.99 -3.55 -4.10
C ILE A 57 -3.29 -2.32 -4.96
N LEU A 58 -4.15 -2.44 -5.98
CA LEU A 58 -4.54 -1.29 -6.81
C LEU A 58 -5.21 -0.18 -5.99
N ILE A 59 -6.13 -0.53 -5.09
CA ILE A 59 -6.76 0.43 -4.17
C ILE A 59 -5.71 1.08 -3.27
N SER A 60 -4.76 0.30 -2.76
CA SER A 60 -3.67 0.82 -1.93
C SER A 60 -2.80 1.84 -2.67
N ILE A 61 -2.46 1.57 -3.93
CA ILE A 61 -1.71 2.51 -4.78
C ILE A 61 -2.52 3.79 -5.03
N LEU A 62 -3.83 3.68 -5.27
CA LEU A 62 -4.69 4.85 -5.44
C LEU A 62 -4.77 5.70 -4.16
N LEU A 63 -4.90 5.06 -3.00
CA LEU A 63 -4.91 5.75 -1.70
C LEU A 63 -3.56 6.41 -1.42
N TRP A 64 -2.47 5.72 -1.68
CA TRP A 64 -1.11 6.26 -1.58
C TRP A 64 -0.94 7.53 -2.43
N TRP A 65 -1.36 7.49 -3.70
CA TRP A 65 -1.31 8.63 -4.61
C TRP A 65 -2.14 9.82 -4.10
N GLN A 66 -3.33 9.54 -3.56
CA GLN A 66 -4.19 10.58 -2.97
C GLN A 66 -3.58 11.21 -1.72
N THR A 67 -2.95 10.43 -0.84
CA THR A 67 -2.25 10.93 0.36
C THR A 67 -1.10 11.85 -0.02
N ILE A 68 -0.41 11.56 -1.12
CA ILE A 68 0.73 12.36 -1.59
C ILE A 68 0.28 13.64 -2.28
N ILE A 69 -0.82 13.63 -3.03
CA ILE A 69 -1.27 14.79 -3.83
C ILE A 69 -2.20 15.73 -3.09
N LYS A 70 -3.00 15.24 -2.15
CA LYS A 70 -3.77 16.14 -1.30
C LYS A 70 -2.83 16.72 -0.25
N PRO A 71 -2.51 18.02 -0.28
CA PRO A 71 -2.00 18.65 0.92
C PRO A 71 -3.04 18.40 2.01
N THR A 72 -2.66 17.65 3.04
CA THR A 72 -3.36 17.67 4.32
C THR A 72 -3.57 19.14 4.68
N VAL A 73 -4.83 19.52 4.86
CA VAL A 73 -5.24 20.83 5.39
C VAL A 73 -4.41 21.17 6.63
#